data_AF-A0A3E0M1P4-F1
#
_entry.id   AF-A0A3E0M1P4-F1
#
_cell.length_a   1.000
_cell.length_b   1.000
_cell.length_c   1.000
_cell.angle_alpha   90.00
_cell.angle_beta   90.00
_cell.angle_gamma   90.00
#
_symmetry.space_group_name_H-M   'P 1'
#
loop_
_entity.id
_entity.type
_entity.pdbx_description
1 polymer ?
#
loop_
_entity_poly.entity_id
_entity_poly.type
_entity_poly.pdbx_seq_one_letter_code
_entity_poly.pdbx_strand_id
1 'polypeptide(L)'
;MSETITPAISDRICKHMNKDHGDAVLFYAQVYGNITDAETAQMLFIDPEGMDLAVEKLGESQTIRIPFERTLESAKDAHNILVEMLKVNQTTP
;
A
#
# COMPACT_ATOMS: atom_id res chain seq x y z
N MET A 1 13.97 -20.02 -1.48
CA MET A 1 14.45 -18.99 -2.41
C MET A 1 13.62 -17.75 -2.12
N SER A 2 14.21 -16.71 -1.56
CA SER A 2 13.50 -15.45 -1.31
C SER A 2 13.36 -14.74 -2.65
N GLU A 3 12.13 -14.64 -3.17
CA GLU A 3 11.87 -13.85 -4.36
C GLU A 3 12.01 -12.37 -4.00
N THR A 4 13.08 -11.75 -4.50
CA THR A 4 13.30 -10.30 -4.38
C THR A 4 12.11 -9.56 -4.97
N ILE A 5 11.75 -8.43 -4.37
CA ILE A 5 10.71 -7.55 -4.92
C ILE A 5 11.23 -6.99 -6.24
N THR A 6 10.77 -7.58 -7.33
CA THR A 6 11.02 -7.09 -8.68
C THR A 6 9.82 -6.27 -9.15
N PRO A 7 9.98 -5.41 -10.17
CA PRO A 7 8.87 -4.63 -10.73
C PRO A 7 7.68 -5.50 -11.16
N ALA A 8 7.93 -6.72 -11.66
CA ALA A 8 6.89 -7.66 -12.05
C ALA A 8 6.08 -8.21 -10.85
N ILE A 9 6.76 -8.47 -9.72
CA ILE A 9 6.11 -8.87 -8.47
C ILE A 9 5.33 -7.70 -7.88
N SER A 10 5.93 -6.51 -7.86
CA SER A 10 5.29 -5.27 -7.43
C SER A 10 3.97 -5.06 -8.18
N ASP A 11 3.99 -5.06 -9.51
CA ASP A 11 2.80 -4.87 -10.34
C ASP A 11 1.69 -5.89 -10.02
N ARG A 12 2.06 -7.14 -9.76
CA ARG A 12 1.11 -8.19 -9.37
C ARG A 12 0.51 -7.94 -7.98
N ILE A 13 1.30 -7.47 -7.01
CA ILE A 13 0.83 -7.08 -5.68
C ILE A 13 -0.10 -5.88 -5.81
N CYS A 14 0.30 -4.82 -6.52
CA CYS A 14 -0.51 -3.62 -6.73
C CYS A 14 -1.86 -3.95 -7.36
N LYS A 15 -1.89 -4.79 -8.40
CA LYS A 15 -3.14 -5.23 -9.05
C LYS A 15 -4.07 -5.99 -8.10
N HIS A 16 -3.51 -6.89 -7.27
CA HIS A 16 -4.30 -7.62 -6.29
C HIS A 16 -4.82 -6.69 -5.19
N MET A 17 -3.97 -5.82 -4.65
CA MET A 17 -4.36 -4.84 -3.62
C MET A 17 -5.43 -3.89 -4.14
N ASN A 18 -5.30 -3.35 -5.34
CA ASN A 18 -6.30 -2.44 -5.91
C ASN A 18 -7.63 -3.15 -6.20
N LYS A 19 -7.61 -4.44 -6.54
CA LYS A 19 -8.81 -5.19 -6.91
C LYS A 19 -9.56 -5.77 -5.72
N ASP A 20 -8.83 -6.37 -4.77
CA ASP A 20 -9.40 -7.08 -3.62
C ASP A 20 -9.39 -6.22 -2.34
N HIS A 21 -8.55 -5.18 -2.28
CA HIS A 21 -8.30 -4.36 -1.10
C HIS A 21 -8.27 -2.84 -1.39
N GLY A 22 -9.04 -2.34 -2.36
CA GLY A 22 -9.07 -0.91 -2.70
C GLY A 22 -9.35 0.01 -1.49
N ASP A 23 -10.25 -0.41 -0.58
CA ASP A 23 -10.54 0.33 0.66
C ASP A 23 -9.33 0.39 1.62
N ALA A 24 -8.50 -0.66 1.65
CA ALA A 24 -7.27 -0.68 2.45
C ALA A 24 -6.25 0.33 1.94
N VAL A 25 -6.12 0.41 0.62
CA VAL A 25 -5.23 1.33 -0.08
C VAL A 25 -5.65 2.77 0.22
N LEU A 26 -6.96 3.05 0.20
CA LEU A 26 -7.53 4.34 0.61
C LEU A 26 -7.21 4.66 2.07
N PHE A 27 -7.41 3.69 2.95
CA PHE A 27 -7.08 3.86 4.37
C PHE A 27 -5.60 4.19 4.58
N TYR A 28 -4.70 3.54 3.83
CA TYR A 28 -3.28 3.86 3.91
C TYR A 28 -2.97 5.28 3.50
N ALA A 29 -3.60 5.76 2.43
CA ALA A 29 -3.48 7.15 2.01
C ALA A 29 -4.01 8.15 3.06
N GLN A 30 -5.09 7.80 3.75
CA GLN A 30 -5.68 8.65 4.78
C GLN A 30 -4.80 8.71 6.04
N VAL A 31 -4.37 7.55 6.55
CA VAL A 31 -3.64 7.43 7.81
C VAL A 31 -2.16 7.75 7.65
N TYR A 32 -1.49 7.07 6.71
CA TYR A 32 -0.05 7.21 6.52
C TYR A 32 0.30 8.33 5.53
N GLY A 33 -0.58 8.58 4.55
CA GLY A 33 -0.44 9.70 3.62
C GLY A 33 -0.91 11.04 4.16
N ASN A 34 -1.56 11.05 5.33
CA ASN A 34 -2.14 12.23 5.96
C ASN A 34 -3.18 12.95 5.06
N ILE A 35 -3.84 12.22 4.15
CA ILE A 35 -4.89 12.72 3.25
C ILE A 35 -6.24 12.21 3.73
N THR A 36 -6.75 12.74 4.84
CA THR A 36 -8.02 12.28 5.45
C THR A 36 -9.23 12.43 4.54
N ASP A 37 -9.21 13.39 3.62
CA ASP A 37 -10.29 13.61 2.64
C ASP A 37 -10.09 12.83 1.32
N ALA A 38 -9.22 11.83 1.30
CA ALA A 38 -9.10 10.96 0.14
C ALA A 38 -10.44 10.26 -0.13
N GLU A 39 -10.90 10.31 -1.38
CA GLU A 39 -12.12 9.63 -1.84
C GLU A 39 -11.81 8.25 -2.42
N THR A 40 -10.72 8.15 -3.17
CA THR A 40 -10.21 6.88 -3.68
C THR A 40 -8.69 6.81 -3.57
N ALA A 41 -8.14 5.61 -3.49
CA ALA A 41 -6.70 5.44 -3.65
C ALA A 41 -6.37 4.14 -4.38
N GLN A 42 -5.25 4.15 -5.08
CA GLN A 42 -4.73 3.07 -5.88
C GLN A 42 -3.23 2.96 -5.65
N MET A 43 -2.77 1.76 -5.34
CA MET A 43 -1.36 1.45 -5.27
C MET A 43 -0.79 1.43 -6.68
N LEU A 44 0.20 2.29 -6.92
CA LEU A 44 0.89 2.39 -8.20
C LEU A 44 2.11 1.48 -8.24
N PHE A 45 2.89 1.51 -7.18
CA PHE A 45 4.17 0.81 -7.10
C PHE A 45 4.50 0.43 -5.67
N ILE A 46 5.22 -0.67 -5.49
CA ILE A 46 5.74 -1.10 -4.20
C ILE A 46 7.18 -1.55 -4.34
N ASP A 47 8.01 -1.07 -3.43
CA ASP A 47 9.43 -1.38 -3.35
C ASP A 47 9.84 -1.72 -1.91
N PRO A 48 11.05 -2.26 -1.70
CA PRO A 48 11.52 -2.63 -0.38
C PRO A 48 11.56 -1.49 0.63
N GLU A 49 11.68 -0.23 0.17
CA GLU A 49 11.83 0.95 1.03
C GLU A 49 10.48 1.65 1.26
N GLY A 50 9.51 1.49 0.36
CA GLY A 50 8.19 2.10 0.48
C GLY A 50 7.22 1.69 -0.62
N MET A 51 6.06 2.35 -0.65
CA MET A 51 5.05 2.18 -1.69
C MET A 51 4.53 3.53 -2.18
N ASP A 52 4.26 3.61 -3.47
CA ASP A 52 3.65 4.75 -4.12
C ASP A 52 2.16 4.51 -4.33
N LEU A 53 1.35 5.47 -3.89
CA LEU A 53 -0.11 5.44 -3.94
C LEU A 53 -0.61 6.68 -4.68
N ALA A 54 -1.47 6.48 -5.66
CA ALA A 54 -2.30 7.52 -6.24
C ALA A 54 -3.55 7.67 -5.38
N VAL A 55 -3.87 8.89 -5.00
CA VAL A 55 -5.00 9.23 -4.14
C VAL A 55 -5.82 10.26 -4.87
N GLU A 56 -7.12 10.04 -5.00
CA GLU A 56 -8.03 11.00 -5.60
C GLU A 56 -8.82 11.71 -4.50
N LYS A 57 -8.79 13.05 -4.54
CA LYS A 57 -9.50 13.91 -3.60
C LYS A 57 -10.11 15.08 -4.39
N LEU A 58 -11.43 15.26 -4.30
CA LEU A 58 -12.15 16.38 -4.92
C LEU A 58 -11.92 16.48 -6.44
N GLY A 59 -11.71 15.35 -7.11
CA GLY A 59 -11.40 15.28 -8.53
C GLY A 59 -9.94 15.60 -8.90
N GLU A 60 -9.05 15.75 -7.93
CA GLU A 60 -7.60 15.86 -8.14
C GLU A 60 -6.90 14.56 -7.72
N SER A 61 -6.12 13.97 -8.63
CA SER A 61 -5.28 12.81 -8.32
C SER A 61 -3.89 13.27 -7.86
N GLN A 62 -3.50 12.90 -6.64
CA GLN A 62 -2.19 13.15 -6.06
C GLN A 62 -1.44 11.84 -5.84
N THR A 63 -0.16 11.80 -6.21
CA THR A 63 0.71 10.68 -5.85
C THR A 63 1.42 10.97 -4.53
N ILE A 64 1.37 10.01 -3.62
CA ILE A 64 2.11 10.03 -2.35
C ILE A 64 2.99 8.78 -2.24
N ARG A 65 4.13 8.94 -1.57
CA ARG A 65 5.03 7.84 -1.27
C ARG A 65 5.05 7.59 0.22
N ILE A 66 4.75 6.37 0.62
CA ILE A 66 4.68 5.94 2.01
C ILE A 66 5.88 5.02 2.27
N PRO A 67 6.89 5.47 3.02
CA PRO A 67 8.02 4.62 3.39
C PRO A 67 7.57 3.55 4.39
N PHE A 68 8.12 2.35 4.26
CA PHE A 68 7.90 1.29 5.25
C PHE A 68 8.83 1.50 6.46
N GLU A 69 8.35 1.15 7.65
CA GLU A 69 9.17 1.20 8.87
C GLU A 69 10.33 0.18 8.85
N ARG A 70 10.20 -0.86 8.02
CA ARG A 70 11.22 -1.89 7.81
C ARG A 70 11.36 -2.22 6.34
N THR A 71 12.59 -2.51 5.92
CA THR A 71 12.87 -2.91 4.55
C THR A 71 12.27 -4.29 4.27
N LEU A 72 11.53 -4.42 3.18
CA LEU A 72 10.96 -5.69 2.78
C LEU A 72 12.04 -6.59 2.16
N GLU A 73 12.26 -7.75 2.76
CA GLU A 73 13.29 -8.69 2.30
C GLU A 73 12.81 -9.57 1.13
N SER A 74 11.49 -9.70 0.94
CA SER A 74 10.92 -10.53 -0.12
C SER A 74 9.48 -10.15 -0.47
N ALA A 75 9.01 -10.62 -1.62
CA ALA A 75 7.61 -10.52 -2.05
C ALA A 75 6.61 -11.01 -0.99
N LYS A 76 6.98 -12.07 -0.26
CA LYS A 76 6.16 -12.64 0.81
C LYS A 76 6.09 -11.71 2.03
N ASP A 77 7.20 -11.04 2.34
CA ASP A 77 7.26 -10.04 3.41
C ASP A 77 6.37 -8.83 3.06
N ALA A 78 6.42 -8.36 1.79
CA ALA A 78 5.55 -7.31 1.29
C ALA A 78 4.06 -7.61 1.53
N HIS A 79 3.63 -8.82 1.15
CA HIS A 79 2.25 -9.23 1.36
C HIS A 79 1.91 -9.35 2.86
N ASN A 80 2.81 -9.91 3.67
CA ASN A 80 2.60 -10.02 5.11
C ASN A 80 2.47 -8.64 5.78
N ILE A 81 3.37 -7.69 5.51
CA ILE A 81 3.30 -6.34 6.06
C ILE A 81 2.00 -5.64 5.66
N LEU A 82 1.60 -5.74 4.39
CA LEU A 82 0.34 -5.15 3.93
C LEU A 82 -0.88 -5.77 4.64
N VAL A 83 -0.84 -7.04 5.00
CA VAL A 83 -1.91 -7.68 5.78
C VAL A 83 -1.81 -7.30 7.26
N GLU A 84 -0.61 -7.19 7.82
CA GLU A 84 -0.38 -6.77 9.21
C GLU A 84 -0.82 -5.34 9.45
N MET A 85 -0.45 -4.40 8.57
CA MET A 85 -0.87 -3.00 8.64
C MET A 85 -2.39 -2.85 8.54
N LEU A 86 -3.08 -3.74 7.81
CA LEU A 86 -4.54 -3.83 7.80
C LEU A 86 -5.11 -4.41 9.10
N LYS A 87 -4.46 -5.42 9.67
CA LYS A 87 -4.91 -6.11 10.89
C LYS A 87 -4.64 -5.35 12.17
N VAL A 88 -3.63 -4.48 12.21
CA VAL A 88 -3.30 -3.64 13.38
C VAL A 88 -4.53 -2.88 13.88
N ASN A 89 -5.46 -2.50 12.99
CA ASN A 89 -6.67 -1.78 13.38
C ASN A 89 -7.90 -2.68 13.69
N GLN A 90 -7.78 -4.01 13.60
CA GLN A 90 -8.81 -4.97 14.03
C GLN A 90 -8.57 -5.50 15.45
N THR A 91 -7.48 -5.10 16.11
CA THR A 91 -7.09 -5.57 17.44
C THR A 91 -7.12 -4.49 18.52
N THR A 92 -7.90 -3.43 18.30
CA THR A 92 -8.36 -2.53 19.37
C THR A 92 -9.67 -3.05 19.97
N PRO A 93 -9.66 -3.73 21.14
CA PRO A 93 -10.80 -3.75 22.06
C PRO A 93 -10.95 -2.41 22.81
#